data_AF-A0A0C6FCB1-F1
#
_entry.id   AF-A0A0C6FCB1-F1
#
_cell.length_a   1.000
_cell.length_b   1.000
_cell.length_c   1.000
_cell.angle_alpha   90.00
_cell.angle_beta   90.00
_cell.angle_gamma   90.00
#
_symmetry.space_group_name_H-M   'P 1'
#
loop_
_entity.id
_entity.type
_entity.pdbx_description
1 polymer ?
#
loop_
_entity_poly.entity_id
_entity_poly.type
_entity_poly.pdbx_seq_one_letter_code
_entity_poly.pdbx_strand_id
1 'polypeptide(L)'
;MRSILTLALLAGLTALPSPASAQPASRADKAQVLAWAKNFFSDPYSLRSTEISDRAVVKGVEVVCVAFNAKNAYGGYVGVYRKPFEVRGETLVTPSSRVDAGTCHQPGIVMRPFPELASIR
;
A
#
# COMPACT_ATOMS: atom_id res chain seq x y z
N MET A 1 15.73 51.33 30.49
CA MET A 1 14.71 50.38 30.02
C MET A 1 15.01 49.99 28.58
N ARG A 2 15.08 48.68 28.31
CA ARG A 2 14.94 47.96 27.01
C ARG A 2 16.07 46.96 26.76
N SER A 3 15.94 45.82 27.44
CA SER A 3 16.51 44.54 26.99
C SER A 3 15.84 44.12 25.68
N ILE A 4 16.64 43.70 24.71
CA ILE A 4 16.15 42.96 23.53
C ILE A 4 16.90 41.62 23.54
N LEU A 5 16.21 40.58 24.04
CA LEU A 5 16.63 39.19 23.91
C LEU A 5 16.24 38.71 22.50
N THR A 6 17.21 38.43 21.66
CA THR A 6 16.99 37.83 20.33
C THR A 6 17.01 36.31 20.50
N LEU A 7 15.82 35.68 20.51
CA LEU A 7 15.68 34.22 20.48
C LEU A 7 15.78 33.76 19.01
N ALA A 8 16.91 33.18 18.62
CA ALA A 8 17.05 32.51 17.33
C ALA A 8 16.53 31.06 17.46
N LEU A 9 15.32 30.81 16.95
CA LEU A 9 14.75 29.47 16.83
C LEU A 9 15.42 28.75 15.65
N LEU A 10 16.38 27.86 15.92
CA LEU A 10 16.85 26.88 14.93
C LEU A 10 15.78 25.79 14.79
N ALA A 11 14.95 25.87 13.75
CA ALA A 11 14.11 24.76 13.32
C ALA A 11 14.99 23.77 12.54
N GLY A 12 15.57 22.79 13.25
CA GLY A 12 16.21 21.64 12.62
C GLY A 12 15.18 20.79 11.89
N LEU A 13 15.21 20.81 10.56
CA LEU A 13 14.51 19.86 9.70
C LEU A 13 15.16 18.48 9.89
N THR A 14 14.68 17.70 10.85
CA THR A 14 15.07 16.28 10.96
C THR A 14 14.36 15.53 9.84
N ALA A 15 15.05 15.29 8.73
CA ALA A 15 14.63 14.36 7.69
C ALA A 15 14.49 12.97 8.32
N LEU A 16 13.25 12.47 8.42
CA LEU A 16 12.99 11.11 8.87
C LEU A 16 13.66 10.13 7.90
N PRO A 17 14.35 9.08 8.39
CA PRO A 17 14.95 8.08 7.52
C PRO A 17 13.84 7.34 6.76
N SER A 18 13.82 7.49 5.44
CA SER A 18 13.06 6.61 4.55
C SER A 18 13.54 5.16 4.75
N PRO A 19 12.64 4.18 4.91
CA PRO A 19 13.04 2.78 4.97
C PRO A 19 13.76 2.42 3.66
N ALA A 20 15.06 2.20 3.77
CA ALA A 20 15.91 1.81 2.67
C ALA A 20 15.35 0.53 2.02
N SER A 21 15.14 0.56 0.70
CA SER A 21 14.71 -0.54 -0.19
C SER A 21 13.24 -0.63 -0.61
N ALA A 22 12.32 0.19 -0.08
CA ALA A 22 10.94 0.19 -0.58
C ALA A 22 10.84 1.09 -1.83
N GLN A 23 10.74 0.49 -3.03
CA GLN A 23 10.49 1.25 -4.27
C GLN A 23 8.99 1.49 -4.40
N PRO A 24 8.52 2.73 -4.62
CA PRO A 24 7.10 2.98 -4.83
C PRO A 24 6.50 2.09 -5.91
N ALA A 25 5.28 1.60 -5.70
CA ALA A 25 4.56 0.85 -6.73
C ALA A 25 4.52 1.66 -8.03
N SER A 26 4.96 1.05 -9.13
CA SER A 26 5.03 1.70 -10.43
C SER A 26 3.65 2.01 -10.98
N ARG A 27 3.58 2.86 -12.00
CA ARG A 27 2.31 3.12 -12.71
C ARG A 27 1.72 1.84 -13.31
N ALA A 28 2.56 0.91 -13.77
CA ALA A 28 2.13 -0.36 -14.32
C ALA A 28 1.52 -1.28 -13.24
N ASP A 29 2.11 -1.32 -12.04
CA ASP A 29 1.56 -2.08 -10.91
C ASP A 29 0.19 -1.56 -10.53
N LYS A 30 0.09 -0.23 -10.36
CA LYS A 30 -1.16 0.45 -10.05
C LYS A 30 -2.24 0.15 -11.08
N ALA A 31 -1.93 0.23 -12.38
CA ALA A 31 -2.88 -0.05 -13.45
C ALA A 31 -3.41 -1.50 -13.40
N GLN A 32 -2.53 -2.47 -13.11
CA GLN A 32 -2.92 -3.88 -12.99
C GLN A 32 -3.76 -4.14 -11.74
N VAL A 33 -3.43 -3.52 -10.61
CA VAL A 33 -4.28 -3.57 -9.41
C VAL A 33 -5.64 -2.94 -9.68
N LEU A 34 -5.69 -1.80 -10.39
CA LEU A 34 -6.96 -1.18 -10.82
C LEU A 34 -7.80 -2.14 -11.65
N ALA A 35 -7.20 -2.80 -12.64
CA ALA A 35 -7.89 -3.76 -13.50
C ALA A 35 -8.40 -4.97 -12.69
N TRP A 36 -7.58 -5.51 -11.79
CA TRP A 36 -7.99 -6.59 -10.89
C TRP A 36 -9.15 -6.14 -9.97
N ALA A 37 -9.05 -4.96 -9.37
CA ALA A 37 -10.04 -4.43 -8.45
C ALA A 37 -11.41 -4.24 -9.11
N LYS A 38 -11.46 -3.75 -10.35
CA LYS A 38 -12.71 -3.63 -11.14
C LYS A 38 -13.44 -4.95 -11.32
N ASN A 39 -12.70 -6.05 -11.46
CA ASN A 39 -13.28 -7.38 -11.64
C ASN A 39 -13.63 -8.06 -10.31
N PHE A 40 -12.98 -7.66 -9.21
CA PHE A 40 -13.10 -8.32 -7.92
C PHE A 40 -14.11 -7.64 -6.97
N PHE A 41 -14.16 -6.31 -6.97
CA PHE A 41 -15.05 -5.55 -6.09
C PHE A 41 -16.34 -5.17 -6.81
N SER A 42 -17.44 -5.74 -6.36
CA SER A 42 -18.79 -5.30 -6.77
C SER A 42 -19.32 -4.14 -5.92
N ASP A 43 -18.68 -3.83 -4.78
CA ASP A 43 -19.09 -2.77 -3.86
C ASP A 43 -18.11 -1.57 -3.91
N PRO A 44 -18.57 -0.36 -4.28
CA PRO A 44 -17.76 0.85 -4.28
C PRO A 44 -17.15 1.20 -2.92
N TYR A 45 -17.75 0.80 -1.81
CA TYR A 45 -17.23 1.13 -0.48
C TYR A 45 -15.90 0.40 -0.18
N SER A 46 -15.76 -0.85 -0.63
CA SER A 46 -14.50 -1.62 -0.49
C SER A 46 -13.32 -0.95 -1.19
N LEU A 47 -13.57 -0.07 -2.17
CA LEU A 47 -12.56 0.66 -2.94
C LEU A 47 -12.07 1.95 -2.28
N ARG A 48 -12.87 2.57 -1.39
CA ARG A 48 -12.55 3.89 -0.81
C ARG A 48 -11.46 3.87 0.24
N SER A 49 -11.30 2.75 0.95
CA SER A 49 -10.31 2.58 2.02
C SER A 49 -9.17 1.66 1.57
N THR A 50 -8.77 1.75 0.30
CA THR A 50 -7.77 0.87 -0.27
C THR A 50 -6.36 1.43 -0.11
N GLU A 51 -5.42 0.53 0.15
CA GLU A 51 -4.01 0.87 0.28
C GLU A 51 -3.14 0.04 -0.66
N ILE A 52 -2.16 0.74 -1.18
CA ILE A 52 -0.97 0.42 -1.95
C ILE A 52 0.29 0.06 -1.18
N SER A 53 0.87 -1.13 -1.19
CA SER A 53 2.27 -1.21 -0.70
C SER A 53 3.24 -0.66 -1.73
N ASP A 54 4.38 -0.15 -1.26
CA ASP A 54 5.56 -0.09 -2.10
C ASP A 54 5.97 -1.52 -2.53
N ARG A 55 6.72 -1.65 -3.63
CA ARG A 55 7.38 -2.91 -3.97
C ARG A 55 8.36 -3.28 -2.86
N ALA A 56 8.32 -4.53 -2.43
CA ALA A 56 9.18 -5.06 -1.39
C ALA A 56 9.62 -6.47 -1.73
N VAL A 57 10.79 -6.89 -1.25
CA VAL A 57 11.27 -8.26 -1.41
C VAL A 57 10.99 -9.04 -0.13
N VAL A 58 10.18 -10.09 -0.23
CA VAL A 58 9.88 -11.01 0.86
C VAL A 58 10.29 -12.42 0.45
N LYS A 59 11.15 -13.07 1.24
CA LYS A 59 11.66 -14.43 0.96
C LYS A 59 12.25 -14.57 -0.46
N GLY A 60 12.89 -13.52 -0.97
CA GLY A 60 13.50 -13.50 -2.31
C GLY A 60 12.50 -13.31 -3.46
N VAL A 61 11.24 -12.97 -3.17
CA VAL A 61 10.22 -12.66 -4.17
C VAL A 61 9.82 -11.19 -4.04
N GLU A 62 9.85 -10.46 -5.15
CA GLU A 62 9.34 -9.09 -5.20
C GLU A 62 7.81 -9.13 -5.17
N VAL A 63 7.21 -8.33 -4.29
CA VAL A 63 5.77 -8.33 -4.03
C VAL A 63 5.22 -6.91 -3.97
N VAL A 64 3.94 -6.80 -4.32
CA VAL A 64 3.08 -5.64 -4.06
C VAL A 64 1.84 -6.13 -3.33
N CYS A 65 1.48 -5.46 -2.24
CA CYS A 65 0.32 -5.79 -1.41
C CYS A 65 -0.77 -4.75 -1.58
N VAL A 66 -2.02 -5.20 -1.56
CA VAL A 66 -3.21 -4.35 -1.63
C VAL A 66 -4.07 -4.61 -0.41
N ALA A 67 -4.36 -3.58 0.38
CA ALA A 67 -5.31 -3.68 1.48
C ALA A 67 -6.67 -3.11 1.09
N PHE A 68 -7.74 -3.73 1.56
CA PHE A 68 -9.12 -3.30 1.29
C PHE A 68 -10.07 -3.81 2.38
N ASN A 69 -11.22 -3.15 2.53
CA ASN A 69 -12.29 -3.65 3.40
C ASN A 69 -13.05 -4.77 2.70
N ALA A 70 -12.88 -6.00 3.19
CA ALA A 70 -13.51 -7.19 2.62
C ALA A 70 -14.94 -7.34 3.13
N LYS A 71 -15.82 -7.80 2.22
CA LYS A 71 -17.22 -8.11 2.48
C LYS A 71 -17.43 -9.61 2.30
N ASN A 72 -18.18 -10.24 3.20
CA ASN A 72 -18.56 -11.65 3.04
C ASN A 72 -19.74 -11.82 2.08
N ALA A 73 -20.07 -13.06 1.73
CA ALA A 73 -21.18 -13.39 0.83
C ALA A 73 -22.56 -12.92 1.34
N TYR A 74 -22.69 -12.63 2.64
CA TYR A 74 -23.92 -12.12 3.26
C TYR A 74 -23.99 -10.58 3.30
N GLY A 75 -23.01 -9.89 2.73
CA GLY A 75 -22.96 -8.42 2.71
C GLY A 75 -22.46 -7.77 4.00
N GLY A 76 -21.91 -8.54 4.94
CA GLY A 76 -21.24 -8.02 6.14
C GLY A 76 -19.77 -7.72 5.88
N TYR A 77 -19.26 -6.61 6.41
CA TYR A 77 -17.82 -6.34 6.43
C TYR A 77 -17.11 -7.25 7.43
N VAL A 78 -16.03 -7.89 7.00
CA VAL A 78 -15.22 -8.81 7.83
C VAL A 78 -13.87 -8.21 8.23
N GLY A 79 -13.65 -6.94 7.91
CA GLY A 79 -12.43 -6.19 8.23
C GLY A 79 -11.50 -6.01 7.03
N VAL A 80 -10.28 -5.58 7.33
CA VAL A 80 -9.25 -5.28 6.32
C VAL A 80 -8.58 -6.58 5.88
N TYR A 81 -8.70 -6.90 4.60
CA TYR A 81 -7.96 -7.99 3.97
C TYR A 81 -6.77 -7.43 3.20
N ARG A 82 -5.64 -8.12 3.25
CA ARG A 82 -4.45 -7.79 2.47
C ARG A 82 -4.17 -8.89 1.45
N LYS A 83 -4.23 -8.53 0.18
CA LYS A 83 -3.93 -9.43 -0.93
C LYS A 83 -2.52 -9.16 -1.46
N PRO A 84 -1.64 -10.16 -1.47
CA PRO A 84 -0.35 -10.03 -2.14
C PRO A 84 -0.47 -10.28 -3.65
N PHE A 85 0.47 -9.70 -4.39
CA PHE A 85 0.78 -9.98 -5.78
C PHE A 85 2.28 -10.17 -5.91
N GLU A 86 2.69 -11.16 -6.69
CA GLU A 86 4.09 -11.30 -7.08
C GLU A 86 4.39 -10.40 -8.25
N VAL A 87 5.54 -9.76 -8.21
CA VAL A 87 6.06 -8.96 -9.32
C VAL A 87 6.99 -9.83 -10.16
N ARG A 88 6.69 -9.95 -11.44
CA ARG A 88 7.53 -10.62 -12.45
C ARG A 88 7.85 -9.62 -13.55
N GLY A 89 8.95 -8.91 -13.37
CA GLY A 89 9.30 -7.77 -14.21
C GLY A 89 8.28 -6.64 -14.06
N GLU A 90 7.48 -6.41 -15.10
CA GLU A 90 6.42 -5.37 -15.11
C GLU A 90 5.02 -5.94 -14.87
N THR A 91 4.88 -7.25 -14.65
CA THR A 91 3.58 -7.92 -14.48
C THR A 91 3.33 -8.30 -13.03
N LEU A 92 2.11 -8.06 -12.55
CA LEU A 92 1.59 -8.58 -11.30
C LEU A 92 0.88 -9.91 -11.55
N VAL A 93 1.34 -10.96 -10.88
CA VAL A 93 0.70 -12.28 -10.94
C VAL A 93 0.13 -12.66 -9.58
N THR A 94 -0.85 -13.56 -9.60
CA THR A 94 -1.38 -14.14 -8.36
C THR A 94 -0.26 -14.81 -7.56
N PRO A 95 -0.34 -14.79 -6.22
CA PRO A 95 0.70 -15.34 -5.35
C PRO A 95 1.04 -16.79 -5.70
N SER A 96 2.34 -17.13 -5.74
CA SER A 96 2.80 -18.52 -5.75
C SER A 96 2.84 -19.09 -4.33
N SER A 97 3.23 -20.35 -4.17
CA SER A 97 3.43 -20.98 -2.85
C SER A 97 4.44 -20.26 -1.94
N ARG A 98 5.22 -19.30 -2.47
CA ARG A 98 6.20 -18.51 -1.71
C ARG A 98 5.59 -17.27 -1.07
N VAL A 99 4.40 -16.86 -1.51
CA VAL A 99 3.72 -15.63 -1.10
C VAL A 99 2.30 -15.98 -0.66
N ASP A 100 1.97 -15.66 0.57
CA ASP A 100 0.69 -15.97 1.21
C ASP A 100 0.08 -14.71 1.84
N ALA A 101 -1.15 -14.81 2.36
CA ALA A 101 -1.82 -13.69 3.03
C ALA A 101 -0.98 -13.06 4.16
N GLY A 102 -0.14 -13.86 4.85
CA GLY A 102 0.78 -13.40 5.88
C GLY A 102 1.95 -12.55 5.37
N THR A 103 2.24 -12.61 4.07
CA THR A 103 3.32 -11.84 3.42
C THR A 103 3.08 -10.34 3.55
N CYS A 104 1.83 -9.89 3.45
CA CYS A 104 1.48 -8.47 3.57
C CYS A 104 1.45 -7.94 5.01
N HIS A 105 1.76 -8.79 6.00
CA HIS A 105 1.88 -8.40 7.41
C HIS A 105 3.34 -8.32 7.87
N GLN A 106 4.30 -8.55 6.97
CA GLN A 106 5.72 -8.46 7.29
C GLN A 106 6.13 -6.99 7.56
N PRO A 107 7.07 -6.72 8.50
CA PRO A 107 7.46 -5.35 8.88
C PRO A 107 8.01 -4.47 7.73
N GLY A 108 8.48 -5.07 6.64
CA GLY A 108 8.97 -4.35 5.45
C GLY A 108 7.88 -3.92 4.46
N ILE A 109 6.62 -4.31 4.69
CA ILE A 109 5.50 -3.94 3.83
C ILE A 109 4.89 -2.64 4.34
N VAL A 110 5.26 -1.53 3.71
CA VAL A 110 4.71 -0.21 4.00
C VAL A 110 3.50 0.04 3.10
N MET A 111 2.31 0.03 3.69
CA MET A 111 1.07 0.37 3.01
C MET A 111 0.92 1.90 2.94
N ARG A 112 0.42 2.39 1.81
CA ARG A 112 0.12 3.80 1.57
C ARG A 112 -1.27 3.95 0.93
N PRO A 113 -1.96 5.08 1.12
CA PRO A 113 -3.25 5.31 0.49
C PRO A 113 -3.21 5.09 -1.03
N PHE A 114 -4.23 4.44 -1.59
CA PHE A 114 -4.35 4.21 -3.03
C PHE A 114 -5.56 4.96 -3.63
N PRO A 115 -5.49 6.30 -3.75
CA PRO A 115 -6.65 7.12 -4.12
C PRO A 115 -7.20 6.81 -5.52
N GLU A 116 -6.38 6.28 -6.43
CA GLU A 116 -6.79 5.92 -7.79
C GLU A 116 -7.92 4.88 -7.79
N LEU A 117 -7.95 3.95 -6.82
CA LEU A 117 -9.04 2.97 -6.68
C LEU A 117 -10.35 3.59 -6.20
N ALA A 118 -10.29 4.63 -5.36
CA ALA A 118 -11.48 5.32 -4.86
C ALA A 118 -12.27 6.05 -5.95
N SER A 119 -11.65 6.27 -7.12
CA SER A 119 -12.23 6.97 -8.26
C SER A 119 -12.95 6.06 -9.28
N ILE A 120 -12.90 4.74 -9.07
CA ILE A 120 -13.56 3.77 -9.94
C ILE A 120 -15.07 3.83 -9.69
N ARG A 121 -15.84 4.03 -10.77
CA ARG A 121 -17.30 3.92 -10.80
C ARG A 121 -17.73 2.57 -11.35
#